data_AF-A0A2H6AH00-F1
#
_entry.id   AF-A0A2H6AH00-F1
#
_cell.length_a   1.000
_cell.length_b   1.000
_cell.length_c   1.000
_cell.angle_alpha   90.00
_cell.angle_beta   90.00
_cell.angle_gamma   90.00
#
_symmetry.space_group_name_H-M   'P 1'
#
loop_
_entity.id
_entity.type
_entity.pdbx_description
1 polymer ?
#
loop_
_entity_poly.entity_id
_entity_poly.type
_entity_poly.pdbx_seq_one_letter_code
_entity_poly.pdbx_strand_id
1 'polypeptide(L)'
;MDSTRAWLILGLVIANTSVAGAWELDYGRALQNSRRDGKPVLVVIGRGKEGWRQLLGKEWSEEMLQLIREHFHAVYVDAEDSEYGESLARLFNFGQLPALVISDRYGRTQVVRRQGQLSEGQLQRILEQHGGTANIVRGGLPNHAPPQTSQPAVSRSPALLCPT
;
A
#
# COMPACT_ATOMS: atom_id res chain seq x y z
N MET A 1 10.17 30.54 -55.28
CA MET A 1 9.52 31.65 -54.55
C MET A 1 8.28 31.13 -53.82
N ASP A 2 8.52 30.11 -52.99
CA ASP A 2 8.28 30.03 -51.55
C ASP A 2 7.11 30.84 -50.97
N SER A 3 6.10 30.12 -50.44
CA SER A 3 5.38 30.55 -49.25
C SER A 3 4.68 29.36 -48.57
N THR A 4 5.50 28.53 -47.92
CA THR A 4 5.07 27.54 -46.94
C THR A 4 4.67 28.25 -45.66
N ARG A 5 3.37 28.48 -45.43
CA ARG A 5 2.86 29.05 -44.18
C ARG A 5 2.63 27.91 -43.18
N ALA A 6 3.65 27.62 -42.39
CA ALA A 6 3.56 26.70 -41.25
C ALA A 6 2.75 27.36 -40.12
N TRP A 7 1.57 26.82 -39.82
CA TRP A 7 0.81 27.17 -38.62
C TRP A 7 1.33 26.32 -37.46
N LEU A 8 2.10 26.95 -36.56
CA LEU A 8 2.41 26.39 -35.26
C LEU A 8 1.18 26.54 -34.36
N ILE A 9 0.36 25.49 -34.28
CA ILE A 9 -0.62 25.39 -33.18
C ILE A 9 0.16 24.96 -31.94
N LEU A 10 0.37 25.93 -31.05
CA LEU A 10 0.87 25.74 -29.70
C LEU A 10 -0.16 24.92 -28.92
N GLY A 11 0.08 23.62 -28.76
CA GLY A 11 -0.75 22.73 -27.94
C GLY A 11 -0.65 23.12 -26.47
N LEU A 12 -1.72 23.71 -25.92
CA LEU A 12 -1.90 23.91 -24.50
C LEU A 12 -2.12 22.54 -23.84
N VAL A 13 -1.09 22.01 -23.18
CA VAL A 13 -1.21 20.83 -22.32
C VAL A 13 -1.92 21.27 -21.04
N ILE A 14 -3.20 20.95 -20.93
CA ILE A 14 -3.94 21.09 -19.67
C ILE A 14 -3.42 20.00 -18.74
N ALA A 15 -2.57 20.37 -17.77
CA ALA A 15 -2.19 19.47 -16.68
C ALA A 15 -3.42 19.24 -15.80
N ASN A 16 -4.06 18.09 -15.99
CA ASN A 16 -5.24 17.69 -15.22
C ASN A 16 -4.78 17.24 -13.82
N THR A 17 -4.54 18.18 -12.91
CA THR A 17 -4.26 17.89 -11.49
C THR A 17 -5.56 17.50 -10.80
N SER A 18 -6.02 16.28 -11.08
CA SER A 18 -7.04 15.62 -10.28
C SER A 18 -6.37 14.70 -9.28
N VAL A 19 -7.09 14.23 -8.26
CA VAL A 19 -6.68 13.10 -7.40
C VAL A 19 -6.19 11.89 -8.25
N ALA A 20 -6.57 11.85 -9.53
CA ALA A 20 -5.98 11.03 -10.60
C ALA A 20 -4.43 11.03 -10.67
N GLY A 21 -3.73 12.05 -10.17
CA GLY A 21 -2.26 12.09 -10.22
C GLY A 21 -1.57 11.03 -9.37
N ALA A 22 -2.25 10.46 -8.37
CA ALA A 22 -1.73 9.33 -7.60
C ALA A 22 -2.06 7.97 -8.22
N TRP A 23 -3.06 7.89 -9.11
CA TRP A 23 -3.65 6.63 -9.56
C TRP A 23 -3.38 6.38 -11.05
N GLU A 24 -2.65 5.32 -11.36
CA GLU A 24 -2.57 4.73 -12.69
C GLU A 24 -3.82 3.88 -12.98
N LEU A 25 -4.24 3.84 -14.24
CA LEU A 25 -5.37 3.00 -14.69
C LEU A 25 -4.90 1.66 -15.29
N ASP A 26 -3.60 1.56 -15.61
CA ASP A 26 -3.00 0.38 -16.23
C ASP A 26 -2.08 -0.33 -15.24
N TYR A 27 -2.51 -1.51 -14.80
CA TYR A 27 -1.75 -2.33 -13.86
C TYR A 27 -0.39 -2.77 -14.44
N GLY A 28 -0.32 -3.04 -15.75
CA GLY A 28 0.90 -3.47 -16.43
C GLY A 28 1.96 -2.37 -16.44
N ARG A 29 1.55 -1.14 -16.73
CA ARG A 29 2.41 0.05 -16.70
C ARG A 29 2.89 0.35 -15.28
N ALA A 30 2.00 0.30 -14.29
CA ALA A 30 2.38 0.50 -12.90
C ALA A 30 3.39 -0.56 -12.43
N LEU A 31 3.24 -1.82 -12.86
CA LEU A 31 4.19 -2.87 -12.56
C LEU A 31 5.54 -2.66 -13.27
N GLN A 32 5.53 -2.18 -14.50
CA GLN A 32 6.76 -1.83 -15.22
C GLN A 32 7.52 -0.69 -14.53
N ASN A 33 6.81 0.38 -14.16
CA ASN A 33 7.39 1.52 -13.43
C ASN A 33 7.90 1.08 -12.05
N SER A 34 7.15 0.23 -11.36
CA SER A 34 7.53 -0.36 -10.07
C SER A 34 8.85 -1.14 -10.13
N ARG A 35 9.08 -1.92 -11.20
CA ARG A 35 10.36 -2.60 -11.42
C ARG A 35 11.50 -1.64 -11.66
N ARG A 36 11.25 -0.55 -12.39
CA ARG A 36 12.24 0.48 -12.73
C ARG A 36 12.63 1.30 -11.49
N ASP A 37 11.63 1.74 -10.72
CA ASP A 37 11.78 2.70 -9.63
C ASP A 37 11.99 2.01 -8.27
N GLY A 38 11.87 0.67 -8.22
CA GLY A 38 12.08 -0.14 -7.02
C GLY A 38 10.97 -0.04 -5.97
N LYS A 39 9.85 0.61 -6.31
CA LYS A 39 8.70 0.85 -5.43
C LYS A 39 7.69 -0.30 -5.49
N PRO A 40 7.00 -0.65 -4.41
CA PRO A 40 5.86 -1.57 -4.44
C PRO A 40 4.68 -1.04 -5.29
N VAL A 41 3.79 -1.95 -5.69
CA VAL A 41 2.53 -1.59 -6.35
C VAL A 41 1.40 -1.62 -5.33
N LEU A 42 0.65 -0.53 -5.23
CA LEU A 42 -0.59 -0.44 -4.46
C LEU A 42 -1.75 -0.58 -5.44
N VAL A 43 -2.63 -1.56 -5.26
CA VAL A 43 -3.81 -1.75 -6.12
C VAL A 43 -5.05 -1.57 -5.27
N VAL A 44 -5.94 -0.66 -5.69
CA VAL A 44 -7.28 -0.53 -5.16
C VAL A 44 -8.27 -0.99 -6.23
N ILE A 45 -9.13 -1.93 -5.85
CA ILE A 45 -10.18 -2.45 -6.72
C ILE A 45 -11.51 -2.00 -6.13
N GLY A 46 -12.29 -1.28 -6.91
CA GLY A 46 -13.57 -0.72 -6.49
C GLY A 46 -14.63 -0.86 -7.58
N ARG A 47 -15.79 -0.25 -7.32
CA ARG A 47 -16.88 -0.13 -8.29
C ARG A 47 -17.13 1.33 -8.64
N GLY A 48 -17.23 1.62 -9.93
CA GLY A 48 -17.44 2.96 -10.45
C GLY A 48 -16.18 3.81 -10.45
N LYS A 49 -16.25 4.97 -11.10
CA LYS A 49 -15.10 5.87 -11.35
C LYS A 49 -14.39 6.38 -10.09
N GLU A 50 -15.08 6.34 -8.95
CA GLU A 50 -14.56 6.81 -7.66
C GLU A 50 -14.59 5.72 -6.58
N GLY A 51 -14.62 4.45 -6.96
CA GLY A 51 -14.69 3.32 -6.02
C GLY A 51 -13.54 3.24 -5.03
N TRP A 52 -12.41 3.91 -5.28
CA TRP A 52 -11.32 4.05 -4.32
C TRP A 52 -11.74 4.82 -3.05
N ARG A 53 -12.68 5.77 -3.14
CA ARG A 53 -13.23 6.51 -1.98
C ARG A 53 -13.98 5.59 -1.03
N GLN A 54 -14.60 4.54 -1.57
CA GLN A 54 -15.37 3.56 -0.79
C GLN A 54 -14.47 2.78 0.17
N LEU A 55 -13.15 2.70 -0.10
CA LEU A 55 -12.21 2.04 0.79
C LEU A 55 -12.18 2.70 2.18
N LEU A 56 -12.33 4.03 2.28
CA LEU A 56 -12.43 4.74 3.56
C LEU A 56 -13.86 5.20 3.88
N GLY A 57 -14.77 5.19 2.90
CA GLY A 57 -16.07 5.86 3.00
C GLY A 57 -15.99 7.38 2.98
N LYS A 58 -14.82 7.94 2.66
CA LYS A 58 -14.54 9.39 2.60
C LYS A 58 -13.33 9.67 1.70
N GLU A 59 -13.01 10.95 1.53
CA GLU A 59 -11.78 11.37 0.88
C GLU A 59 -10.54 10.87 1.62
N TRP A 60 -9.53 10.51 0.83
CA TRP A 60 -8.21 10.20 1.35
C TRP A 60 -7.52 11.53 1.65
N SER A 61 -6.87 11.63 2.81
CA SER A 61 -6.13 12.83 3.19
C SER A 61 -4.98 13.10 2.22
N GLU A 62 -4.61 14.37 2.06
CA GLU A 62 -3.47 14.75 1.20
C GLU A 62 -2.17 14.10 1.67
N GLU A 63 -2.00 13.89 2.98
CA GLU A 63 -0.85 13.18 3.55
C GLU A 63 -0.76 11.74 3.05
N MET A 64 -1.90 11.01 2.99
CA MET A 64 -1.94 9.67 2.43
C MET A 64 -1.67 9.69 0.92
N LEU A 65 -2.24 10.63 0.18
CA LEU A 65 -2.00 10.77 -1.26
C LEU A 65 -0.53 11.08 -1.55
N GLN A 66 0.11 11.91 -0.73
CA GLN A 66 1.54 12.23 -0.84
C GLN A 66 2.40 10.99 -0.59
N LEU A 67 2.13 10.25 0.49
CA LEU A 67 2.82 9.00 0.81
C LEU A 67 2.72 7.98 -0.32
N ILE A 68 1.55 7.90 -0.97
CA ILE A 68 1.32 7.04 -2.13
C ILE A 68 2.19 7.46 -3.31
N ARG A 69 2.18 8.75 -3.69
CA ARG A 69 2.97 9.27 -4.82
C ARG A 69 4.48 9.06 -4.60
N GLU A 70 4.93 9.21 -3.37
CA GLU A 70 6.35 9.08 -3.02
C GLU A 70 6.81 7.63 -3.01
N HIS A 71 6.01 6.72 -2.47
CA HIS A 71 6.48 5.38 -2.13
C HIS A 71 5.89 4.23 -2.95
N PHE A 72 4.85 4.48 -3.74
CA PHE A 72 4.13 3.43 -4.44
C PHE A 72 3.91 3.81 -5.91
N HIS A 73 3.70 2.79 -6.74
CA HIS A 73 2.89 2.95 -7.95
C HIS A 73 1.48 2.51 -7.62
N ALA A 74 0.59 3.47 -7.46
CA ALA A 74 -0.80 3.21 -7.14
C ALA A 74 -1.63 2.99 -8.41
N VAL A 75 -2.50 1.99 -8.37
CA VAL A 75 -3.38 1.60 -9.45
C VAL A 75 -4.80 1.57 -8.92
N TYR A 76 -5.70 2.25 -9.62
CA TYR A 76 -7.12 2.08 -9.40
C TYR A 76 -7.73 1.22 -10.50
N VAL A 77 -8.46 0.18 -10.11
CA VAL A 77 -9.20 -0.70 -11.01
C VAL A 77 -10.68 -0.58 -10.70
N ASP A 78 -11.43 -0.06 -11.66
CA ASP A 78 -12.88 -0.17 -11.66
C ASP A 78 -13.26 -1.55 -12.19
N ALA A 79 -13.85 -2.38 -11.33
CA ALA A 79 -14.27 -3.74 -11.67
C ALA A 79 -15.47 -3.79 -12.64
N GLU A 80 -16.16 -2.66 -12.88
CA GLU A 80 -17.39 -2.61 -13.68
C GLU A 80 -17.24 -1.81 -14.99
N ASP A 81 -16.13 -1.07 -15.18
CA ASP A 81 -15.93 -0.19 -16.33
C ASP A 81 -15.45 -0.93 -17.60
N SER A 82 -14.80 -2.08 -17.45
CA SER A 82 -14.25 -2.83 -18.59
C SER A 82 -14.03 -4.32 -18.30
N GLU A 83 -13.95 -5.13 -19.36
CA GLU A 83 -13.53 -6.55 -19.30
C GLU A 83 -12.15 -6.70 -18.65
N TYR A 84 -11.28 -5.71 -18.83
CA TYR A 84 -9.96 -5.66 -18.20
C TYR A 84 -10.07 -5.53 -16.68
N GLY A 85 -10.88 -4.59 -16.19
CA GLY A 85 -11.11 -4.37 -14.78
C GLY A 85 -11.78 -5.56 -14.10
N GLU A 86 -12.77 -6.16 -14.75
CA GLU A 86 -13.41 -7.39 -14.28
C GLU A 86 -12.41 -8.56 -14.21
N SER A 87 -11.59 -8.73 -15.25
CA SER A 87 -10.56 -9.78 -15.29
C SER A 87 -9.54 -9.60 -14.17
N LEU A 88 -9.08 -8.38 -13.90
CA LEU A 88 -8.21 -8.09 -12.77
C LEU A 88 -8.90 -8.40 -11.43
N ALA A 89 -10.14 -7.96 -11.22
CA ALA A 89 -10.88 -8.25 -10.00
C ALA A 89 -11.01 -9.77 -9.74
N ARG A 90 -11.26 -10.55 -10.80
CA ARG A 90 -11.29 -12.02 -10.76
C ARG A 90 -9.91 -12.62 -10.46
N LEU A 91 -8.84 -12.12 -11.07
CA LEU A 91 -7.48 -12.59 -10.82
C LEU A 91 -7.05 -12.38 -9.36
N PHE A 92 -7.43 -11.26 -8.76
CA PHE A 92 -7.20 -11.02 -7.33
C PHE A 92 -8.17 -11.79 -6.42
N ASN A 93 -9.17 -12.48 -6.99
CA ASN A 93 -10.10 -13.41 -6.36
C ASN A 93 -10.74 -12.88 -5.07
N PHE A 94 -11.25 -11.65 -5.13
CA PHE A 94 -11.91 -10.99 -4.01
C PHE A 94 -13.40 -11.33 -3.96
N GLY A 95 -13.91 -11.73 -2.79
CA GLY A 95 -15.34 -11.99 -2.58
C GLY A 95 -16.14 -10.71 -2.28
N GLN A 96 -15.45 -9.64 -1.87
CA GLN A 96 -16.05 -8.36 -1.53
C GLN A 96 -15.19 -7.19 -2.02
N LEU A 97 -15.86 -6.17 -2.58
CA LEU A 97 -15.27 -4.88 -2.94
C LEU A 97 -15.80 -3.79 -1.98
N PRO A 98 -15.04 -2.71 -1.75
CA PRO A 98 -13.71 -2.41 -2.30
C PRO A 98 -12.62 -3.32 -1.71
N ALA A 99 -11.48 -3.42 -2.39
CA ALA A 99 -10.34 -4.22 -1.95
C ALA A 99 -9.01 -3.47 -2.16
N LEU A 100 -8.06 -3.77 -1.29
CA LEU A 100 -6.70 -3.20 -1.30
C LEU A 100 -5.67 -4.32 -1.35
N VAL A 101 -4.71 -4.20 -2.27
CA VAL A 101 -3.55 -5.07 -2.39
C VAL A 101 -2.28 -4.22 -2.38
N ILE A 102 -1.25 -4.67 -1.67
CA ILE A 102 0.12 -4.22 -1.89
C ILE A 102 0.92 -5.41 -2.35
N SER A 103 1.54 -5.29 -3.52
CA SER A 103 2.47 -6.30 -4.04
C SER A 103 3.90 -5.80 -4.07
N ASP A 104 4.83 -6.75 -4.04
CA ASP A 104 6.24 -6.46 -4.34
C ASP A 104 6.40 -5.85 -5.74
N ARG A 105 7.61 -5.36 -6.00
CA ARG A 105 7.95 -4.71 -7.28
C ARG A 105 7.88 -5.61 -8.51
N TYR A 106 7.74 -6.93 -8.32
CA TYR A 106 7.63 -7.89 -9.43
C TYR A 106 6.20 -8.39 -9.63
N GLY A 107 5.26 -8.03 -8.74
CA GLY A 107 3.89 -8.54 -8.72
C GLY A 107 3.81 -10.00 -8.31
N ARG A 108 4.87 -10.55 -7.70
CA ARG A 108 4.97 -11.98 -7.36
C ARG A 108 4.42 -12.29 -5.98
N THR A 109 4.62 -11.36 -5.05
CA THR A 109 4.21 -11.51 -3.65
C THR A 109 3.22 -10.43 -3.28
N GLN A 110 2.08 -10.80 -2.71
CA GLN A 110 1.13 -9.88 -2.11
C GLN A 110 1.43 -9.79 -0.61
N VAL A 111 1.99 -8.66 -0.17
CA VAL A 111 2.33 -8.42 1.24
C VAL A 111 1.16 -7.91 2.05
N VAL A 112 0.18 -7.29 1.39
CA VAL A 112 -1.08 -6.86 1.99
C VAL A 112 -2.23 -7.28 1.10
N ARG A 113 -3.28 -7.80 1.73
CA ARG A 113 -4.57 -8.10 1.11
C ARG A 113 -5.69 -7.76 2.10
N ARG A 114 -6.54 -6.81 1.75
CA ARG A 114 -7.69 -6.36 2.55
C ARG A 114 -8.92 -6.22 1.67
N GLN A 115 -10.08 -6.54 2.24
CA GLN A 115 -11.39 -6.44 1.61
C GLN A 115 -12.31 -5.61 2.51
N GLY A 116 -13.26 -4.92 1.89
CA GLY A 116 -14.19 -4.04 2.56
C GLY A 116 -13.59 -2.70 2.95
N GLN A 117 -14.36 -1.95 3.72
CA GLN A 117 -13.98 -0.63 4.20
C GLN A 117 -12.89 -0.73 5.28
N LEU A 118 -11.93 0.18 5.23
CA LEU A 118 -10.85 0.35 6.19
C LEU A 118 -11.06 1.67 6.94
N SER A 119 -10.63 1.71 8.19
CA SER A 119 -10.47 3.00 8.87
C SER A 119 -9.24 3.73 8.36
N GLU A 120 -9.25 5.05 8.46
CA GLU A 120 -8.12 5.92 8.07
C GLU A 120 -6.82 5.51 8.75
N GLY A 121 -6.83 5.32 10.08
CA GLY A 121 -5.63 4.92 10.82
C GLY A 121 -5.10 3.52 10.42
N GLN A 122 -5.97 2.61 9.97
CA GLN A 122 -5.52 1.32 9.44
C GLN A 122 -4.84 1.47 8.08
N LEU A 123 -5.43 2.26 7.17
CA LEU A 123 -4.86 2.50 5.86
C LEU A 123 -3.51 3.23 5.96
N GLN A 124 -3.46 4.29 6.76
CA GLN A 124 -2.22 5.05 7.00
C GLN A 124 -1.10 4.14 7.50
N ARG A 125 -1.38 3.32 8.53
CA ARG A 125 -0.39 2.38 9.08
C ARG A 125 0.10 1.37 8.04
N ILE A 126 -0.80 0.87 7.18
CA ILE A 126 -0.45 -0.03 6.07
C ILE A 126 0.49 0.67 5.09
N LEU A 127 0.18 1.90 4.68
CA LEU A 127 0.99 2.65 3.73
C LEU A 127 2.38 2.97 4.32
N GLU A 128 2.45 3.38 5.59
CA GLU A 128 3.72 3.67 6.28
C GLU A 128 4.59 2.42 6.43
N GLN A 129 3.98 1.28 6.81
CA GLN A 129 4.69 0.02 6.99
C GLN A 129 5.27 -0.52 5.67
N HIS A 130 4.63 -0.25 4.54
CA HIS A 130 4.98 -0.84 3.25
C HIS A 130 5.58 0.14 2.23
N GLY A 131 5.54 1.46 2.47
CA GLY A 131 6.11 2.47 1.59
C GLY A 131 7.62 2.67 1.78
N GLY A 132 8.14 2.33 2.96
CA GLY A 132 9.56 2.48 3.26
C GLY A 132 10.43 1.39 2.65
N THR A 133 11.20 1.72 1.61
CA THR A 133 12.40 0.96 1.17
C THR A 133 13.53 1.04 2.21
N ALA A 134 13.23 0.92 3.50
CA ALA A 134 14.22 1.02 4.59
C ALA A 134 13.80 0.36 5.91
N ASN A 135 12.68 -0.37 5.98
CA ASN A 135 12.32 -1.07 7.22
C ASN A 135 11.78 -2.49 6.97
N ILE A 136 12.48 -3.25 6.12
CA ILE A 136 12.66 -4.65 6.47
C ILE A 136 13.60 -4.63 7.67
N VAL A 137 13.03 -4.58 8.88
CA VAL A 137 13.72 -5.01 10.09
C VAL A 137 14.16 -6.44 9.81
N ARG A 138 15.39 -6.56 9.31
CA ARG A 138 16.26 -7.70 9.53
C ARG A 138 16.06 -8.01 11.01
N GLY A 139 15.50 -9.19 11.31
CA GLY A 139 15.17 -9.59 12.66
C GLY A 139 16.39 -9.50 13.57
N GLY A 140 16.63 -8.32 14.14
CA GLY A 140 17.16 -8.20 15.48
C GLY A 140 16.00 -8.62 16.36
N LEU A 141 16.14 -9.79 16.97
CA LEU A 141 15.21 -10.27 17.97
C LEU A 141 14.82 -9.10 18.90
N PRO A 142 13.56 -9.01 19.34
CA PRO A 142 13.26 -8.17 20.48
C PRO A 142 14.18 -8.63 21.60
N ASN A 143 15.13 -7.77 21.98
CA ASN A 143 15.86 -7.91 23.22
C ASN A 143 14.84 -7.66 24.33
N HIS A 144 14.03 -8.68 24.63
CA HIS A 144 13.33 -8.78 25.90
C HIS A 144 14.42 -8.94 26.95
N ALA A 145 15.02 -7.82 27.34
CA ALA A 145 15.58 -7.70 28.67
C ALA A 145 14.39 -7.93 29.61
N PRO A 146 14.39 -9.00 30.43
CA PRO A 146 13.36 -9.14 31.44
C PRO A 146 13.44 -7.91 32.35
N PRO A 147 12.31 -7.33 32.80
CA PRO A 147 12.35 -6.28 33.79
C PRO A 147 13.09 -6.84 35.02
N GLN A 148 14.25 -6.24 35.32
CA GLN A 148 14.92 -6.42 36.59
C GLN A 148 14.07 -5.73 37.64
N THR A 149 13.09 -6.44 38.18
CA THR A 149 12.49 -6.10 39.46
C THR A 149 13.51 -6.44 40.55
N SER A 150 14.16 -5.40 41.05
CA SER A 150 14.91 -5.42 42.29
C SER A 150 14.04 -6.00 43.43
N GLN A 151 14.57 -7.07 44.01
CA GLN A 151 14.29 -7.81 45.26
C GLN A 151 13.35 -7.17 46.32
N PRO A 152 12.80 -8.02 47.22
CA PRO A 152 13.51 -8.16 48.49
C PRO A 152 13.78 -9.60 48.89
N ALA A 153 14.97 -9.78 49.48
CA ALA A 153 15.40 -11.00 50.14
C ALA A 153 14.43 -11.42 51.24
N VAL A 154 13.99 -12.68 51.22
CA VAL A 154 13.46 -13.35 52.41
C VAL A 154 14.30 -14.59 52.64
N SER A 155 15.27 -14.40 53.54
CA SER A 155 16.02 -15.44 54.22
C SER A 155 15.06 -16.36 54.98
N ARG A 156 15.09 -17.67 54.72
CA ARG A 156 14.71 -18.71 55.69
C ARG A 156 15.25 -20.09 55.28
N SER A 157 16.35 -20.43 55.95
CA SER A 157 16.97 -21.71 56.32
C SER A 157 16.55 -23.03 55.64
N PRO A 158 17.53 -23.94 55.39
CA PRO A 158 17.25 -25.33 54.99
C PRO A 158 16.86 -26.19 56.20
N ALA A 159 15.66 -26.78 56.16
CA ALA A 159 15.31 -27.89 57.04
C ALA A 159 15.68 -29.22 56.35
N LEU A 160 16.76 -29.80 56.87
CA LEU A 160 17.09 -31.21 57.02
C LEU A 160 15.96 -32.27 56.87
N LEU A 161 16.40 -33.51 56.57
CA LEU A 161 15.77 -34.85 56.78
C LEU A 161 14.99 -35.42 55.56
N CYS A 162 15.16 -36.64 55.05
CA CYS A 162 16.00 -37.83 55.30
C CYS A 162 15.92 -38.79 54.08
N PRO A 163 16.89 -39.71 53.86
CA PRO A 163 16.68 -40.95 53.12
C PRO A 163 16.56 -42.18 54.05
N THR A 164 15.75 -43.16 53.67
CA THR A 164 16.00 -44.60 53.87
C THR A 164 15.21 -45.36 52.80
#